data_AF-A0A3R8TPJ2-F1
#
_entry.id   AF-A0A3R8TPJ2-F1
#
_cell.length_a   1.000
_cell.length_b   1.000
_cell.length_c   1.000
_cell.angle_alpha   90.00
_cell.angle_beta   90.00
_cell.angle_gamma   90.00
#
_symmetry.space_group_name_H-M   'P 1'
#
loop_
_entity.id
_entity.type
_entity.pdbx_description
1 polymer ?
#
loop_
_entity_poly.entity_id
_entity_poly.type
_entity_poly.pdbx_seq_one_letter_code
_entity_poly.pdbx_strand_id
1 'polypeptide(L)'
;MQLIMYKIKFFISIIIMIISLQVHSQTLKTTSNSNNLNNNIDNFIGTWYWKDNGKSLKIIFKKDNIDLPMYDNVKTDVLIGFHKYISNNP
;
A
#
# COMPACT_ATOMS: atom_id res chain seq x y z
N MET A 1 18.39 -10.15 32.98
CA MET A 1 17.85 -9.11 32.08
C MET A 1 18.08 -9.42 30.60
N GLN A 2 19.32 -9.69 30.15
CA GLN A 2 19.60 -10.02 28.73
C GLN A 2 18.87 -11.27 28.19
N LEU A 3 18.79 -12.35 28.98
CA LEU A 3 18.11 -13.58 28.56
C LEU A 3 16.60 -13.37 28.32
N ILE A 4 15.96 -12.54 29.16
CA ILE A 4 14.54 -12.18 29.01
C ILE A 4 14.34 -11.37 27.73
N MET A 5 15.23 -10.40 27.47
CA MET A 5 15.19 -9.59 26.25
C MET A 5 15.40 -10.43 24.98
N TYR A 6 16.27 -11.45 25.01
CA TYR A 6 16.46 -12.38 23.89
C TYR A 6 15.21 -13.21 23.61
N LYS A 7 14.57 -13.76 24.67
CA LYS A 7 13.31 -14.51 24.54
C LYS A 7 12.18 -13.65 23.97
N ILE A 8 12.08 -12.39 24.40
CA ILE A 8 11.08 -11.43 23.86
C ILE A 8 11.35 -11.15 22.38
N LYS A 9 12.60 -10.87 21.99
CA LYS A 9 12.95 -10.64 20.58
C LYS A 9 12.63 -11.85 19.71
N PHE A 10 12.99 -13.04 20.17
CA PHE A 10 12.69 -14.29 19.46
C PHE A 10 11.18 -14.50 19.27
N PHE A 11 10.39 -14.24 20.31
CA PHE A 11 8.93 -14.35 20.26
C PHE A 11 8.31 -13.33 19.28
N ILE A 12 8.77 -12.07 19.30
CA ILE A 12 8.34 -11.04 18.36
C ILE A 12 8.68 -11.45 16.91
N SER A 13 9.87 -12.00 16.67
CA SER A 13 10.27 -12.46 15.33
C SER A 13 9.35 -13.57 14.81
N ILE A 14 8.94 -14.52 15.66
CA ILE A 14 8.00 -15.58 15.30
C ILE A 14 6.63 -14.99 14.94
N ILE A 15 6.14 -14.03 15.74
CA ILE A 15 4.86 -13.37 15.46
C ILE A 15 4.90 -12.66 14.11
N ILE A 16 5.95 -11.89 13.84
CA ILE A 16 6.12 -11.19 12.56
C ILE A 16 6.17 -12.21 11.40
N MET A 17 6.90 -13.31 11.57
CA MET A 17 6.96 -14.38 10.58
C MET A 17 5.57 -14.97 10.29
N ILE A 18 4.78 -15.28 11.31
CA ILE A 18 3.43 -15.83 11.13
C ILE A 18 2.49 -14.83 10.44
N ILE A 19 2.53 -13.55 10.80
CA ILE A 19 1.71 -12.50 10.18
C ILE A 19 2.07 -12.35 8.69
N SER A 20 3.36 -12.45 8.35
CA SER A 20 3.80 -12.34 6.95
C SER A 20 3.28 -13.46 6.04
N LEU A 21 2.96 -14.64 6.59
CA LEU A 21 2.39 -15.76 5.83
C LEU A 21 0.91 -15.56 5.46
N GLN A 22 0.22 -14.60 6.08
CA GLN A 22 -1.21 -14.34 5.85
C GLN A 22 -1.47 -13.25 4.80
N VAL A 23 -0.42 -12.63 4.25
CA VAL A 23 -0.56 -11.56 3.26
C VAL A 23 -0.90 -12.17 1.91
N HIS A 24 -2.14 -11.96 1.47
CA HIS A 24 -2.61 -12.32 0.14
C HIS A 24 -2.93 -11.03 -0.64
N SER A 25 -2.47 -10.95 -1.89
CA SER A 25 -2.94 -9.91 -2.81
C SER A 25 -4.41 -10.14 -3.15
N GLN A 26 -5.10 -9.09 -3.62
CA GLN A 26 -6.46 -9.29 -4.17
C GLN A 26 -6.41 -10.29 -5.34
N THR A 27 -7.34 -11.24 -5.35
CA THR A 27 -7.52 -12.14 -6.50
C THR A 27 -8.34 -11.43 -7.56
N LEU A 28 -7.81 -11.36 -8.78
CA LEU A 28 -8.51 -10.72 -9.91
C LEU A 28 -9.54 -11.67 -10.52
N LYS A 29 -10.79 -11.23 -10.64
CA LYS A 29 -11.83 -11.86 -11.45
C LYS A 29 -11.68 -11.39 -12.90
N THR A 30 -11.34 -12.32 -13.78
CA THR A 30 -11.01 -12.05 -15.20
C THR A 30 -12.14 -12.36 -16.18
N THR A 31 -13.30 -12.78 -15.70
CA THR A 31 -14.48 -12.99 -16.56
C THR A 31 -14.95 -11.67 -17.16
N SER A 32 -15.43 -11.67 -18.40
CA SER A 32 -15.92 -10.45 -19.08
C SER A 32 -16.97 -9.71 -18.23
N ASN A 33 -16.93 -8.37 -18.24
CA ASN A 33 -17.78 -7.49 -17.44
C ASN A 33 -17.56 -7.54 -15.91
N SER A 34 -16.48 -8.18 -15.44
CA SER A 34 -16.18 -8.20 -13.99
C SER A 34 -15.69 -6.84 -13.51
N ASN A 35 -16.12 -6.44 -12.31
CA ASN A 35 -15.61 -5.25 -11.63
C ASN A 35 -14.91 -5.63 -10.33
N ASN A 36 -13.59 -5.45 -10.30
CA ASN A 36 -12.72 -5.79 -9.18
C ASN A 36 -12.56 -4.57 -8.26
N LEU A 37 -13.48 -4.45 -7.31
CA LEU A 37 -13.48 -3.38 -6.31
C LEU A 37 -12.49 -3.67 -5.18
N ASN A 38 -11.85 -2.63 -4.66
CA ASN A 38 -10.98 -2.73 -3.48
C ASN A 38 -11.51 -1.84 -2.36
N ASN A 39 -12.18 -2.45 -1.37
CA ASN A 39 -12.79 -1.74 -0.25
C ASN A 39 -11.78 -1.02 0.66
N ASN A 40 -10.51 -1.39 0.60
CA ASN A 40 -9.46 -0.79 1.43
C ASN A 40 -8.75 0.37 0.73
N ILE A 41 -8.96 0.57 -0.58
CA ILE A 41 -8.24 1.59 -1.35
C ILE A 41 -8.58 3.00 -0.87
N ASP A 42 -9.79 3.18 -0.32
CA ASP A 42 -10.29 4.45 0.19
C ASP A 42 -9.48 4.95 1.40
N ASN A 43 -8.83 4.04 2.14
CA ASN A 43 -7.95 4.38 3.28
C ASN A 43 -6.69 5.16 2.85
N PHE A 44 -6.34 5.12 1.56
CA PHE A 44 -5.14 5.76 1.03
C PHE A 44 -5.44 7.05 0.27
N ILE A 45 -6.70 7.33 -0.04
CA ILE A 45 -7.12 8.54 -0.76
C ILE A 45 -6.84 9.77 0.09
N GLY A 46 -6.28 10.81 -0.52
CA GLY A 46 -6.05 12.09 0.14
C GLY A 46 -4.65 12.64 -0.10
N THR A 47 -4.30 13.65 0.69
CA THR A 47 -2.98 14.27 0.64
C THR A 47 -2.14 13.80 1.83
N TRP A 48 -1.02 13.17 1.53
CA TRP A 48 -0.03 12.73 2.50
C TRP A 48 1.13 13.72 2.50
N TYR A 49 1.56 14.12 3.69
CA TYR A 49 2.65 15.06 3.85
C TYR A 49 3.70 14.50 4.81
N TRP A 50 4.95 14.53 4.37
CA TRP A 50 6.11 14.22 5.18
C TRP A 50 7.10 15.37 5.10
N LYS A 51 7.76 15.68 6.22
CA LYS A 51 8.79 16.73 6.31
C LYS A 51 9.83 16.32 7.33
N ASP A 52 11.09 16.41 6.95
CA ASP A 52 12.23 16.18 7.84
C ASP A 52 13.48 16.91 7.32
N ASN A 53 14.27 17.52 8.20
CA ASN A 53 15.61 18.06 7.88
C ASN A 53 15.74 18.79 6.53
N GLY A 54 14.92 19.81 6.29
CA GLY A 54 14.95 20.61 5.05
C GLY A 54 14.42 19.88 3.80
N LYS A 55 13.91 18.66 3.96
CA LYS A 55 13.24 17.86 2.93
C LYS A 55 11.75 17.82 3.20
N SER A 56 10.96 17.72 2.13
CA SER A 56 9.53 17.46 2.23
C SER A 56 9.04 16.63 1.05
N LEU A 57 8.00 15.84 1.30
CA LEU A 57 7.31 15.04 0.33
C LEU A 57 5.82 15.28 0.49
N LYS A 58 5.17 15.73 -0.59
CA LYS A 58 3.72 15.79 -0.70
C LYS A 58 3.27 14.75 -1.70
N ILE A 59 2.37 13.86 -1.32
CA ILE A 59 1.73 12.90 -2.22
C ILE A 59 0.23 13.17 -2.22
N ILE A 60 -0.39 13.17 -3.39
CA ILE A 60 -1.84 13.28 -3.56
C ILE A 60 -2.29 11.98 -4.22
N PHE A 61 -3.02 11.16 -3.48
CA PHE A 61 -3.62 9.95 -3.98
C PHE A 61 -5.10 10.17 -4.31
N LYS A 62 -5.50 9.66 -5.48
CA LYS A 62 -6.90 9.57 -5.93
C LYS A 62 -7.20 8.14 -6.32
N LYS A 63 -8.44 7.72 -6.11
CA LYS A 63 -8.96 6.47 -6.65
C LYS A 63 -9.53 6.70 -8.03
N ASP A 64 -9.34 5.74 -8.91
CA ASP A 64 -10.04 5.64 -10.19
C ASP A 64 -10.48 4.20 -10.43
N ASN A 65 -11.49 4.00 -11.29
CA ASN A 65 -11.97 2.68 -11.69
C ASN A 65 -11.76 2.54 -13.20
N ILE A 66 -10.70 1.80 -13.57
CA ILE A 66 -10.22 1.74 -14.95
C ILE A 66 -10.51 0.38 -15.58
N ASP A 67 -10.59 0.36 -16.91
CA ASP A 67 -10.58 -0.87 -17.68
C ASP A 67 -9.16 -1.47 -17.70
N LEU A 68 -9.07 -2.77 -17.42
CA LEU A 68 -7.82 -3.52 -17.50
C LEU A 68 -7.48 -3.78 -18.98
N PRO A 69 -6.28 -3.37 -19.45
CA PRO A 69 -5.94 -3.47 -20.87
C PRO A 69 -5.76 -4.92 -21.37
N MET A 70 -5.70 -5.90 -20.46
CA MET A 70 -5.45 -7.31 -20.77
C MET A 70 -6.73 -8.17 -20.84
N TYR A 71 -7.90 -7.63 -20.47
CA TYR A 71 -9.14 -8.40 -20.37
C TYR A 71 -10.33 -7.60 -20.89
N ASP A 72 -11.25 -8.29 -21.59
CA ASP A 72 -12.38 -7.65 -22.23
C ASP A 72 -13.41 -7.13 -21.21
N ASN A 73 -13.57 -5.80 -21.18
CA ASN A 73 -14.49 -5.07 -20.29
C ASN A 73 -14.37 -5.46 -18.80
N VAL A 74 -13.16 -5.74 -18.32
CA VAL A 74 -12.90 -5.98 -16.89
C VAL A 74 -12.39 -4.71 -16.25
N LYS A 75 -13.03 -4.29 -15.16
CA LYS A 75 -12.65 -3.10 -14.40
C LYS A 75 -11.92 -3.44 -13.11
N THR A 76 -11.07 -2.51 -12.66
CA THR A 76 -10.43 -2.57 -11.35
C THR A 76 -10.28 -1.17 -10.74
N ASP A 77 -10.37 -1.10 -9.42
CA ASP A 77 -9.95 0.07 -8.68
C ASP A 77 -8.42 0.22 -8.73
N VAL A 78 -7.94 1.43 -8.98
CA VAL A 78 -6.52 1.81 -8.95
C VAL A 78 -6.30 3.06 -8.09
N LEU A 79 -5.12 3.14 -7.48
CA LEU A 79 -4.68 4.31 -6.74
C LEU A 79 -3.69 5.09 -7.61
N ILE A 80 -4.10 6.28 -8.04
CA ILE A 80 -3.28 7.19 -8.85
C ILE A 80 -2.62 8.21 -7.91
N GLY A 81 -1.29 8.34 -7.99
CA GLY A 81 -0.51 9.20 -7.12
C GLY A 81 0.26 10.29 -7.86
N PHE A 82 0.10 11.53 -7.43
CA PHE A 82 0.97 12.65 -7.82
C PHE A 82 1.86 13.03 -6.65
N HIS A 83 3.15 13.21 -6.87
CA HIS A 83 4.08 13.52 -5.80
C HIS A 83 4.98 14.70 -6.12
N LYS A 84 5.32 15.47 -5.09
CA LYS A 84 6.31 16.53 -5.13
C LYS A 84 7.30 16.30 -4.00
N TYR A 85 8.55 16.08 -4.36
CA TYR A 85 9.66 16.04 -3.43
C TYR A 85 10.43 17.36 -3.48
N ILE A 86 10.80 17.89 -2.33
CA ILE A 86 11.63 19.09 -2.17
C ILE A 86 12.77 18.72 -1.23
N SER A 87 14.00 19.07 -1.58
CA SER A 87 15.17 18.91 -0.73
C SER A 87 15.99 20.19 -0.79
N ASN A 88 16.10 20.89 0.34
CA ASN A 88 16.88 22.12 0.45
C ASN A 88 18.37 21.86 0.75
N ASN A 89 18.88 20.69 0.40
CA ASN A 89 20.33 20.49 0.35
C ASN A 89 20.86 21.13 -0.95
N PRO A 90 21.89 22.00 -0.88
CA PRO A 90 22.60 22.45 -2.07
C PRO A 90 23.27 21.30 -2.81
#